data_AF-A0A942HKN3-F1
#
_entry.id   AF-A0A942HKN3-F1
#
_cell.length_a   1.000
_cell.length_b   1.000
_cell.length_c   1.000
_cell.angle_alpha   90.00
_cell.angle_beta   90.00
_cell.angle_gamma   90.00
#
_symmetry.space_group_name_H-M   'P 1'
#
loop_
_entity.id
_entity.type
_entity.pdbx_description
1 polymer ?
#
loop_
_entity_poly.entity_id
_entity_poly.type
_entity_poly.pdbx_seq_one_letter_code
_entity_poly.pdbx_strand_id
1 'polypeptide(L)'
;MIVRNKRVTGWLLLAFTLPTKRASQRVEVWRKLQRYGTVPLGNSGYLLPKDESNEERFQWLASAIRKYGGDASVVHVESIDNMTMPQLIGRFAEARAKEYQELIRELQAFSS
;
A
#
# COMPACT_ATOMS: atom_id res chain seq x y z
N MET A 1 -21.68 3.46 -23.63
CA MET A 1 -20.96 2.63 -22.64
C MET A 1 -20.43 3.56 -21.55
N ILE A 2 -21.14 3.71 -20.43
CA ILE A 2 -20.76 4.65 -19.36
C ILE A 2 -19.65 4.00 -18.54
N VAL A 3 -18.42 4.53 -18.62
CA VAL A 3 -17.36 4.24 -17.67
C VAL A 3 -17.87 4.67 -16.30
N ARG A 4 -18.28 3.71 -15.47
CA ARG A 4 -18.70 3.97 -14.10
C ARG A 4 -17.48 4.48 -13.34
N ASN A 5 -17.38 5.80 -13.20
CA ASN A 5 -16.49 6.42 -12.23
C ASN A 5 -16.99 6.01 -10.83
N LYS A 6 -16.51 4.86 -10.32
CA LYS A 6 -16.74 4.41 -8.95
C LYS A 6 -16.12 5.49 -8.07
N ARG A 7 -16.95 6.37 -7.50
CA ARG A 7 -16.50 7.27 -6.42
C ARG A 7 -15.77 6.40 -5.40
N VAL A 8 -14.49 6.69 -5.14
CA VAL A 8 -13.72 6.06 -4.06
C VAL A 8 -14.48 6.38 -2.77
N THR A 9 -15.32 5.45 -2.34
CA THR A 9 -16.20 5.58 -1.16
C THR A 9 -15.66 4.79 0.02
N GLY A 10 -14.45 4.25 -0.10
CA GLY A 10 -13.81 3.51 0.97
C GLY A 10 -12.34 3.22 0.66
N TRP A 11 -11.68 2.68 1.67
CA TRP A 11 -10.28 2.32 1.68
C TRP A 11 -10.13 0.84 2.02
N LEU A 12 -8.96 0.33 1.70
CA LEU A 12 -8.48 -0.96 2.14
C LEU A 12 -7.34 -0.70 3.10
N LEU A 13 -7.37 -1.34 4.26
CA LEU A 13 -6.27 -1.36 5.22
C LEU A 13 -5.67 -2.76 5.26
N LEU A 14 -4.35 -2.85 5.05
CA LEU A 14 -3.57 -4.04 5.36
C LEU A 14 -2.89 -3.84 6.70
N ALA A 15 -3.38 -4.54 7.72
CA ALA A 15 -2.74 -4.66 9.02
C ALA A 15 -1.99 -6.00 9.07
N PHE A 16 -0.73 -6.00 9.48
CA PHE A 16 0.07 -7.23 9.48
C PHE A 16 1.21 -7.21 10.49
N THR A 17 1.68 -8.41 10.84
CA THR A 17 2.88 -8.65 11.62
C THR A 17 3.75 -9.70 10.94
N LEU A 18 5.07 -9.60 11.09
CA LEU A 18 6.02 -10.59 10.57
C LEU A 18 7.03 -10.97 11.66
N PRO A 19 7.41 -12.25 11.76
CA PRO A 19 8.43 -12.68 12.72
C PRO A 19 9.76 -11.92 12.52
N THR A 20 10.39 -11.51 13.62
CA THR A 20 11.63 -10.71 13.61
C THR A 20 12.81 -11.42 12.95
N LYS A 21 12.84 -12.77 12.96
CA LYS A 21 13.88 -13.59 12.32
C LYS A 21 13.81 -13.62 10.78
N ARG A 22 12.82 -12.96 10.15
CA ARG A 22 12.54 -13.00 8.71
C ARG A 22 12.88 -11.67 8.02
N ALA A 23 14.13 -11.22 8.14
CA ALA A 23 14.58 -9.94 7.61
C ALA A 23 14.31 -9.79 6.09
N SER A 24 14.65 -10.81 5.28
CA SER A 24 14.45 -10.77 3.84
C SER A 24 12.98 -10.67 3.43
N GLN A 25 12.08 -11.40 4.11
CA GLN A 25 10.64 -11.34 3.84
C GLN A 25 10.05 -9.98 4.24
N ARG A 26 10.52 -9.37 5.33
CA ARG A 26 10.12 -8.01 5.72
C ARG A 26 10.48 -6.99 4.63
N VAL A 27 11.70 -7.09 4.08
CA VAL A 27 12.14 -6.22 2.97
C VAL A 27 11.30 -6.46 1.72
N GLU A 28 11.00 -7.71 1.38
CA GLU A 28 10.15 -8.04 0.23
C GLU A 28 8.74 -7.45 0.36
N VAL A 29 8.11 -7.63 1.52
CA VAL A 29 6.77 -7.08 1.81
C VAL A 29 6.80 -5.54 1.75
N TRP A 30 7.81 -4.92 2.35
CA TRP A 30 7.97 -3.46 2.30
C TRP A 30 8.13 -2.95 0.85
N ARG A 31 8.94 -3.62 0.02
CA ARG A 31 9.09 -3.26 -1.40
C ARG A 31 7.77 -3.37 -2.18
N LYS A 32 6.95 -4.40 -1.90
CA LYS A 32 5.62 -4.53 -2.52
C LYS A 32 4.68 -3.40 -2.11
N LEU A 33 4.68 -3.03 -0.82
CA LEU A 33 3.90 -1.90 -0.32
C LEU A 33 4.30 -0.59 -0.98
N GLN A 34 5.60 -0.32 -1.12
CA GLN A 34 6.08 0.85 -1.87
C GLN A 34 5.56 0.83 -3.31
N ARG A 35 5.77 -0.27 -4.06
CA ARG A 35 5.30 -0.43 -5.46
C ARG A 35 3.79 -0.24 -5.66
N TYR A 36 3.00 -0.57 -4.64
CA TYR A 36 1.55 -0.39 -4.68
C TYR A 36 1.12 1.06 -4.37
N GLY A 37 2.05 1.94 -3.99
CA GLY A 37 1.80 3.31 -3.61
C GLY A 37 1.03 3.41 -2.29
N THR A 38 1.22 2.46 -1.37
CA THR A 38 0.43 2.44 -0.14
C THR A 38 0.74 3.63 0.76
N VAL A 39 -0.28 4.17 1.43
CA VAL A 39 -0.12 5.23 2.42
C VAL A 39 -0.07 4.60 3.83
N PRO A 40 0.96 4.86 4.65
CA PRO A 40 0.99 4.33 6.01
C PRO A 40 -0.05 5.02 6.91
N LEU A 41 -0.74 4.23 7.73
CA LEU A 41 -1.65 4.69 8.78
C LEU A 41 -1.00 4.47 10.15
N GLY A 42 -0.11 5.38 10.54
CA GLY A 42 0.66 5.27 11.78
C GLY A 42 1.35 3.91 11.88
N ASN A 43 1.15 3.23 13.02
CA ASN A 43 1.64 1.87 13.26
C ASN A 43 0.60 0.79 12.98
N SER A 44 -0.59 1.16 12.50
CA SER A 44 -1.74 0.27 12.36
C SER A 44 -1.73 -0.51 11.04
N GLY A 45 -1.06 0.00 10.01
CA GLY A 45 -0.94 -0.68 8.73
C GLY A 45 -0.82 0.27 7.54
N TYR A 46 -1.21 -0.23 6.37
CA TYR A 46 -1.05 0.45 5.08
C TYR A 46 -2.38 0.53 4.33
N LEU A 47 -2.62 1.69 3.72
CA LEU A 47 -3.88 2.03 3.07
C LEU A 47 -3.75 2.07 1.54
N LEU A 48 -4.81 1.63 0.86
CA LEU A 48 -5.06 1.86 -0.55
C LEU A 48 -6.51 2.30 -0.80
N PRO A 49 -6.78 3.08 -1.87
CA PRO A 49 -8.14 3.29 -2.33
C PRO A 49 -8.84 1.96 -2.63
N LYS A 50 -10.11 1.84 -2.26
CA LYS A 50 -10.89 0.64 -2.56
C LYS A 50 -11.19 0.56 -4.05
N ASP A 51 -10.53 -0.39 -4.71
CA ASP A 51 -10.87 -0.91 -6.03
C ASP A 51 -10.49 -2.39 -6.11
N GLU A 52 -10.98 -3.08 -7.12
CA GLU A 52 -10.80 -4.54 -7.28
C GLU A 52 -9.33 -4.93 -7.42
N SER A 53 -8.50 -4.10 -8.08
CA SER A 53 -7.08 -4.38 -8.27
C SER A 53 -6.27 -4.21 -6.99
N ASN A 54 -6.57 -3.18 -6.19
CA ASN A 54 -5.92 -2.95 -4.90
C ASN A 54 -6.36 -3.99 -3.87
N GLU A 55 -7.62 -4.42 -3.91
CA GLU A 55 -8.13 -5.49 -3.07
C GLU A 55 -7.40 -6.79 -3.34
N GLU A 56 -7.27 -7.18 -4.61
CA GLU A 56 -6.52 -8.37 -5.00
C GLU A 56 -5.05 -8.28 -4.56
N ARG A 57 -4.38 -7.15 -4.78
CA ARG A 57 -3.00 -6.92 -4.32
C ARG A 57 -2.84 -7.14 -2.82
N PHE A 58 -3.75 -6.58 -2.02
CA PHE A 58 -3.73 -6.74 -0.56
C PHE A 58 -4.04 -8.17 -0.13
N GLN A 59 -4.98 -8.85 -0.76
CA GLN A 59 -5.29 -10.25 -0.48
C GLN A 59 -4.10 -11.19 -0.80
N TRP A 60 -3.42 -10.95 -1.92
CA TRP A 60 -2.23 -11.70 -2.31
C TRP A 60 -1.07 -11.45 -1.33
N LEU A 61 -0.84 -10.19 -0.97
CA LEU A 61 0.20 -9.82 -0.01
C LEU A 61 -0.09 -10.39 1.39
N ALA A 62 -1.33 -10.31 1.86
CA ALA A 62 -1.76 -10.93 3.13
C ALA A 62 -1.52 -12.44 3.12
N SER A 63 -1.84 -13.11 2.01
CA SER A 63 -1.58 -14.55 1.85
C SER A 63 -0.10 -14.88 1.89
N ALA A 64 0.76 -14.06 1.27
CA ALA A 64 2.21 -14.22 1.34
C ALA A 64 2.75 -14.03 2.76
N ILE A 65 2.29 -13.00 3.47
CA ILE A 65 2.67 -12.74 4.87
C ILE A 65 2.32 -13.92 5.78
N ARG A 66 1.11 -14.48 5.64
CA ARG A 66 0.68 -15.66 6.39
C ARG A 66 1.56 -16.88 6.07
N LYS A 67 1.93 -17.10 4.81
CA LYS A 67 2.88 -18.14 4.41
C LYS A 67 4.28 -17.94 5.02
N TYR A 68 4.67 -16.70 5.29
CA TYR A 68 5.93 -16.37 5.97
C TYR A 68 5.88 -16.59 7.49
N GLY A 69 4.74 -17.06 8.03
CA GLY A 69 4.51 -17.28 9.46
C GLY A 69 4.14 -15.99 10.21
N GLY A 70 3.72 -14.95 9.49
CA GLY A 70 3.14 -13.74 10.08
C GLY A 70 1.61 -13.80 10.16
N ASP A 71 1.03 -12.72 10.66
CA ASP A 71 -0.42 -12.49 10.60
C ASP A 71 -0.70 -11.31 9.66
N ALA A 72 -1.81 -11.37 8.94
CA ALA A 72 -2.25 -10.28 8.08
C ALA A 72 -3.77 -10.27 7.98
N SER A 73 -4.35 -9.07 7.94
CA SER A 73 -5.78 -8.83 7.74
C SER A 73 -5.98 -7.70 6.72
N VAL A 74 -6.91 -7.92 5.79
CA VAL A 74 -7.38 -6.90 4.85
C VAL A 74 -8.73 -6.42 5.36
N VAL A 75 -8.84 -5.13 5.64
CA VAL A 75 -10.03 -4.52 6.23
C VAL A 75 -10.59 -3.48 5.28
N HIS A 76 -11.88 -3.54 5.01
CA HIS A 76 -12.59 -2.46 4.31
C HIS A 76 -12.90 -1.35 5.31
N VAL A 77 -12.46 -0.14 4.99
CA VAL A 77 -12.61 1.05 5.85
C VAL A 77 -13.48 2.05 5.12
N GLU A 78 -14.64 2.39 5.68
CA GLU A 78 -15.54 3.39 5.10
C GLU A 78 -15.08 4.82 5.39
N SER A 79 -14.54 5.04 6.60
CA SER A 79 -14.02 6.35 7.03
C SER A 79 -12.92 6.20 8.06
N ILE A 80 -12.03 7.19 8.12
CA ILE A 80 -11.02 7.34 9.17
C ILE A 80 -11.30 8.67 9.86
N ASP A 81 -11.52 8.65 11.17
CA ASP A 81 -11.94 9.82 11.96
C ASP A 81 -10.91 10.97 11.93
N ASN A 82 -9.62 10.62 11.95
CA ASN A 82 -8.51 11.57 12.00
C ASN A 82 -7.97 11.99 10.61
N MET A 83 -8.56 11.50 9.52
CA MET A 83 -8.12 11.81 8.15
C MET A 83 -9.29 11.94 7.18
N THR A 84 -9.39 13.11 6.56
CA THR A 84 -10.40 13.34 5.52
C THR A 84 -10.01 12.61 4.23
N MET A 85 -11.01 12.21 3.43
CA MET A 85 -10.79 11.57 2.13
C MET A 85 -9.86 12.38 1.20
N PRO A 86 -10.00 13.72 1.07
CA PRO A 86 -9.09 14.50 0.22
C PRO A 86 -7.63 14.45 0.70
N GLN A 87 -7.39 14.44 2.03
CA GLN A 87 -6.03 14.34 2.57
C GLN A 87 -5.41 12.98 2.26
N LEU A 88 -6.17 11.89 2.38
CA LEU A 88 -5.71 10.55 2.05
C LEU A 88 -5.44 10.38 0.54
N ILE A 89 -6.32 10.91 -0.32
CA ILE A 89 -6.11 10.92 -1.77
C ILE A 89 -4.85 11.72 -2.12
N GLY A 90 -4.65 12.88 -1.50
CA GLY A 90 -3.44 13.70 -1.68
C GLY A 90 -2.17 12.94 -1.31
N ARG A 91 -2.15 12.29 -0.14
CA ARG A 91 -1.02 11.46 0.30
C ARG A 91 -0.75 10.28 -0.63
N PHE A 92 -1.79 9.65 -1.18
CA PHE A 92 -1.64 8.59 -2.17
C PHE A 92 -1.00 9.12 -3.46
N ALA A 93 -1.45 10.28 -3.95
CA ALA A 93 -0.87 10.93 -5.11
C ALA A 93 0.60 11.31 -4.89
N GLU A 94 0.95 11.82 -3.70
CA GLU A 94 2.33 12.14 -3.31
C GLU A 94 3.21 10.88 -3.21
N ALA A 95 2.71 9.79 -2.62
CA ALA A 95 3.43 8.53 -2.52
C ALA A 95 3.81 8.00 -3.91
N ARG A 96 2.89 8.12 -4.88
CA ARG A 96 3.15 7.77 -6.28
C ARG A 96 4.14 8.70 -6.97
N ALA A 97 4.12 9.99 -6.67
CA ALA A 97 5.06 10.96 -7.24
C ALA A 97 6.50 10.73 -6.77
N LYS A 98 6.69 10.26 -5.53
CA LYS A 98 8.01 9.97 -4.97
C LYS A 98 8.71 8.77 -5.64
N GLU A 99 7.96 7.76 -6.06
CA GLU A 99 8.49 6.62 -6.83
C GLU A 99 9.18 7.06 -8.13
N TYR A 100 8.73 8.15 -8.75
CA TYR A 100 9.30 8.68 -9.99
C TYR A 100 10.65 9.39 -9.79
N GLN A 101 10.88 9.99 -8.62
CA GLN A 101 12.14 10.70 -8.34
C GLN A 101 13.29 9.75 -7.94
N GLU A 102 12.97 8.64 -7.27
CA GLU A 102 13.99 7.64 -6.89
C GLU A 102 14.50 6.88 -8.13
N LEU A 103 13.63 6.58 -9.11
CA LEU A 103 14.02 5.98 -10.39
C LEU A 103 14.93 6.88 -11.23
N ILE A 104 14.72 8.20 -11.22
CA ILE A 104 15.58 9.16 -11.93
C ILE A 104 16.96 9.24 -11.28
N ARG A 105 17.05 9.15 -9.94
CA ARG A 105 18.34 9.14 -9.23
C ARG A 105 19.15 7.88 -9.51
N GLU A 106 18.51 6.71 -9.60
CA GLU A 106 19.21 5.47 -9.97
C GLU A 106 19.74 5.54 -11.41
N LEU A 107 18.97 6.08 -12.37
CA LEU A 107 19.43 6.23 -13.76
C LEU A 107 20.58 7.25 -13.91
N GLN A 108 20.60 8.30 -13.10
CA GLN A 108 21.72 9.26 -13.09
C GLN A 108 22.99 8.69 -12.44
N ALA A 109 22.85 7.80 -11.45
CA ALA A 109 23.97 7.13 -10.80
C ALA A 109 24.64 6.06 -11.69
N PHE A 110 23.91 5.50 -12.67
CA PHE A 110 24.46 4.55 -13.66
C PHE A 110 25.10 5.24 -14.89
N SER A 111 24.97 6.57 -15.02
CA SER A 111 25.48 7.33 -16.16
C SER A 111 26.68 8.24 -15.80
N SER A 112 27.31 8.03 -14.64
CA SER A 112 28.58 8.64 -14.22
C SER A 112 29.63 7.58 -13.91
#